data_AF-A0A2M8D372-F1
#
_entry.id   AF-A0A2M8D372-F1
#
_cell.length_a   1.000
_cell.length_b   1.000
_cell.length_c   1.000
_cell.angle_alpha   90.00
_cell.angle_beta   90.00
_cell.angle_gamma   90.00
#
_symmetry.space_group_name_H-M   'P 1'
#
loop_
_entity.id
_entity.type
_entity.pdbx_description
1 polymer ?
#
loop_
_entity_poly.entity_id
_entity_poly.type
_entity_poly.pdbx_seq_one_letter_code
_entity_poly.pdbx_strand_id
1 'polypeptide(L)'
;MKKFVSIAVALAFVFGVTLVLAATAPEKVTLKANPKKVVEFPHKIHSDQFKCEVCHHKWDKKGELKACLDCHKKTDGDAPKYYKAFHDLKVDNSCVGCHTKMGKDGKKAGPTKCAGCHPKK
;
A
#
# COMPACT_ATOMS: atom_id res chain seq x y z
N MET A 1 62.08 -2.10 -29.80
CA MET A 1 62.70 -3.00 -28.81
C MET A 1 62.69 -2.32 -27.45
N LYS A 2 62.03 -2.93 -26.46
CA LYS A 2 62.17 -2.73 -25.00
C LYS A 2 61.76 -1.34 -24.45
N LYS A 3 61.00 -1.17 -23.37
CA LYS A 3 60.28 -2.05 -22.43
C LYS A 3 59.39 -1.09 -21.61
N PHE A 4 58.13 -1.48 -21.41
CA PHE A 4 57.26 -1.23 -20.26
C PHE A 4 57.71 -0.19 -19.20
N VAL A 5 56.93 0.89 -19.09
CA VAL A 5 56.70 1.55 -17.80
C VAL A 5 55.20 1.59 -17.58
N SER A 6 54.75 0.59 -16.81
CA SER A 6 53.43 0.47 -16.24
C SER A 6 53.19 1.57 -15.22
N ILE A 7 52.23 2.45 -15.43
CA ILE A 7 51.58 3.19 -14.35
C ILE A 7 50.08 3.11 -14.59
N ALA A 8 49.47 2.20 -13.85
CA ALA A 8 48.04 2.05 -13.72
C ALA A 8 47.46 3.32 -13.09
N VAL A 9 46.64 4.04 -13.84
CA VAL A 9 45.66 4.97 -13.27
C VAL A 9 44.30 4.47 -13.72
N ALA A 10 43.87 3.41 -13.03
CA ALA A 10 42.48 3.02 -12.95
C ALA A 10 41.72 4.12 -12.19
N LEU A 11 41.37 5.21 -12.89
CA LEU A 11 40.48 6.21 -12.35
C LEU A 11 39.05 5.66 -12.43
N ALA A 12 38.66 5.13 -11.28
CA ALA A 12 37.31 4.78 -10.88
C ALA A 12 36.25 5.75 -11.42
N PHE A 13 35.42 5.27 -12.35
CA PHE A 13 34.05 5.73 -12.51
C PHE A 13 33.12 4.62 -12.01
N VAL A 14 33.29 4.27 -10.73
CA VAL A 14 32.35 3.42 -10.00
C VAL A 14 31.50 4.37 -9.15
N PHE A 15 30.20 4.09 -9.11
CA PHE A 15 29.18 4.71 -8.25
C PHE A 15 28.59 6.05 -8.69
N GLY A 16 27.62 5.96 -9.59
CA GLY A 16 26.60 6.99 -9.77
C GLY A 16 25.25 6.46 -10.25
N VAL A 17 25.04 5.14 -10.33
CA VAL A 17 23.68 4.60 -10.49
C VAL A 17 23.09 4.52 -9.09
N THR A 18 22.51 5.63 -8.62
CA THR A 18 21.52 5.55 -7.55
C THR A 18 20.40 4.67 -8.08
N LEU A 19 20.41 3.40 -7.68
CA LEU A 19 19.30 2.51 -7.91
C LEU A 19 18.13 3.09 -7.11
N VAL A 20 17.30 3.89 -7.78
CA VAL A 20 16.02 4.31 -7.21
C VAL A 20 15.19 3.04 -7.17
N LEU A 21 15.24 2.30 -6.06
CA LEU A 21 14.27 1.25 -5.79
C LEU A 21 12.93 1.95 -5.64
N ALA A 22 12.17 2.03 -6.73
CA ALA A 22 10.76 2.34 -6.65
C ALA A 22 10.13 1.31 -5.73
N ALA A 23 9.60 1.75 -4.59
CA ALA A 23 8.88 0.88 -3.67
C ALA A 23 7.66 0.32 -4.41
N THR A 24 7.74 -0.92 -4.89
CA THR A 24 6.62 -1.59 -5.54
C THR A 24 5.69 -2.13 -4.47
N ALA A 25 4.38 -1.97 -4.66
CA ALA A 25 3.41 -2.54 -3.73
C ALA A 25 3.55 -4.07 -3.71
N PRO A 26 3.42 -4.72 -2.54
CA PRO A 26 3.30 -6.18 -2.48
C PRO A 26 2.08 -6.63 -3.29
N GLU A 27 2.03 -7.88 -3.77
CA GLU A 27 0.84 -8.33 -4.52
C GLU A 27 -0.43 -8.39 -3.66
N LYS A 28 -0.28 -8.90 -2.43
CA LYS A 28 -1.34 -9.06 -1.43
C LYS A 28 -0.80 -8.85 -0.02
N VAL A 29 -1.66 -8.41 0.89
CA VAL A 29 -1.36 -8.32 2.32
C VAL A 29 -2.56 -8.80 3.13
N THR A 30 -2.29 -9.31 4.33
CA THR A 30 -3.34 -9.71 5.26
C THR A 30 -3.65 -8.57 6.24
N LEU A 31 -4.87 -8.04 6.19
CA LEU A 31 -5.39 -7.11 7.20
C LEU A 31 -6.01 -7.91 8.34
N LYS A 32 -5.30 -8.01 9.46
CA LYS A 32 -5.73 -8.75 10.65
C LYS A 32 -6.00 -7.81 11.83
N ALA A 33 -7.23 -7.31 11.93
CA ALA A 33 -7.64 -6.50 13.07
C ALA A 33 -7.77 -7.32 14.37
N ASN A 34 -8.20 -8.59 14.25
CA ASN A 34 -8.17 -9.59 15.31
C ASN A 34 -8.24 -11.01 14.71
N PRO A 35 -8.03 -12.10 15.48
CA PRO A 35 -7.99 -13.47 14.95
C PRO A 35 -9.25 -13.92 14.18
N LYS A 36 -10.42 -13.34 14.49
CA LYS A 36 -11.71 -13.67 13.85
C LYS A 36 -12.06 -12.73 12.69
N LYS A 37 -11.27 -11.67 12.46
CA LYS A 37 -11.53 -10.62 11.46
C LYS A 37 -10.27 -10.42 10.62
N VAL A 38 -10.11 -11.31 9.65
CA VAL A 38 -9.00 -11.33 8.69
C VAL A 38 -9.58 -11.02 7.32
N VAL A 39 -8.91 -10.14 6.57
CA VAL A 39 -9.23 -9.82 5.17
C VAL A 39 -7.94 -9.89 4.38
N GLU A 40 -7.95 -10.65 3.29
CA GLU A 40 -6.88 -10.62 2.30
C GLU A 40 -7.10 -9.41 1.39
N PHE A 41 -6.12 -8.52 1.35
CA PHE A 41 -6.16 -7.30 0.54
C PHE A 41 -5.24 -7.46 -0.68
N PRO A 42 -5.80 -7.60 -1.91
CA PRO A 42 -5.01 -7.67 -3.13
C PRO A 42 -4.58 -6.26 -3.55
N HIS A 43 -3.35 -5.88 -3.27
CA HIS A 43 -2.81 -4.57 -3.63
C HIS A 43 -2.80 -4.34 -5.14
N LYS A 44 -2.43 -5.36 -5.93
CA LYS A 44 -2.28 -5.24 -7.39
C LYS A 44 -3.51 -4.61 -8.07
N ILE A 45 -4.71 -5.11 -7.76
CA ILE A 45 -5.94 -4.62 -8.41
C ILE A 45 -6.30 -3.18 -8.00
N HIS A 46 -5.79 -2.72 -6.85
CA HIS A 46 -6.00 -1.36 -6.37
C HIS A 46 -4.91 -0.43 -6.89
N SER A 47 -3.64 -0.83 -6.86
CA SER A 47 -2.52 -0.02 -7.34
C SER A 47 -2.54 0.19 -8.85
N ASP A 48 -3.12 -0.74 -9.61
CA ASP A 48 -3.29 -0.60 -11.06
C ASP A 48 -4.32 0.49 -11.42
N GLN A 49 -5.17 0.91 -10.48
CA GLN A 49 -6.29 1.84 -10.72
C GLN A 49 -6.22 3.12 -9.88
N PHE A 50 -5.56 3.07 -8.73
CA PHE A 50 -5.56 4.14 -7.74
C PHE A 50 -4.13 4.47 -7.29
N LYS A 51 -3.90 5.75 -7.04
CA LYS A 51 -2.63 6.24 -6.48
C LYS A 51 -2.47 5.72 -5.04
N CYS A 52 -1.24 5.45 -4.63
CA CYS A 52 -0.90 4.92 -3.31
C CYS A 52 -1.47 5.79 -2.18
N GLU A 53 -1.46 7.11 -2.37
CA GLU A 53 -1.87 8.14 -1.40
C GLU A 53 -3.37 8.14 -1.15
N VAL A 54 -4.18 7.48 -1.98
CA VAL A 54 -5.62 7.33 -1.70
C VAL A 54 -5.80 6.55 -0.39
N CYS A 55 -5.08 5.44 -0.25
CA CYS A 55 -5.14 4.58 0.94
C CYS A 55 -4.06 4.96 1.97
N HIS A 56 -2.82 5.16 1.53
CA HIS A 56 -1.73 5.67 2.36
C HIS A 56 -1.79 7.20 2.47
N HIS A 57 -2.91 7.69 2.98
CA HIS A 57 -3.32 9.09 2.97
C HIS A 57 -2.49 10.01 3.90
N LYS A 58 -1.49 9.46 4.60
CA LYS A 58 -0.49 10.21 5.37
C LYS A 58 0.92 10.08 4.80
N TRP A 59 1.08 9.34 3.71
CA TRP A 59 2.38 9.18 3.08
C TRP A 59 2.72 10.41 2.25
N ASP A 60 3.86 11.00 2.55
CA ASP A 60 4.43 12.16 1.86
C ASP A 60 5.28 11.77 0.65
N LYS A 61 5.16 10.51 0.19
CA LYS A 61 5.99 9.87 -0.86
C LYS A 61 7.45 9.69 -0.46
N LYS A 62 7.76 9.85 0.82
CA LYS A 62 9.09 9.66 1.36
C LYS A 62 9.02 8.65 2.51
N GLY A 63 10.12 7.94 2.69
CA GLY A 63 10.21 6.94 3.75
C GLY A 63 9.24 5.76 3.60
N GLU A 64 9.17 5.00 4.69
CA GLU A 64 8.45 3.74 4.75
C GLU A 64 6.94 3.91 4.96
N LEU A 65 6.17 3.05 4.30
CA LEU A 65 4.72 2.98 4.48
C LEU A 65 4.36 2.29 5.79
N LYS A 66 3.51 2.94 6.59
CA LYS A 66 2.94 2.34 7.80
C LYS A 66 1.71 1.50 7.48
N ALA A 67 1.49 0.44 8.26
CA ALA A 67 0.28 -0.36 8.15
C ALA A 67 -0.92 0.41 8.71
N CYS A 68 -2.11 0.18 8.14
CA CYS A 68 -3.32 0.88 8.57
C CYS A 68 -3.58 0.74 10.08
N LEU A 69 -3.32 -0.46 10.63
CA LEU A 69 -3.57 -0.79 12.03
C LEU A 69 -2.54 -0.21 13.01
N ASP A 70 -1.44 0.38 12.50
CA ASP A 70 -0.46 1.09 13.34
C ASP A 70 -1.05 2.37 13.92
N CYS A 71 -2.00 2.99 13.21
CA CYS A 71 -2.73 4.18 13.64
C CYS A 71 -4.22 3.87 13.93
N HIS A 72 -4.89 3.17 13.01
CA HIS A 72 -6.31 2.84 13.14
C HIS A 72 -6.52 1.63 14.06
N LYS A 73 -6.38 1.84 15.37
CA LYS A 73 -6.47 0.77 16.38
C LYS A 73 -7.91 0.54 16.84
N LYS A 74 -8.11 -0.42 17.75
CA LYS A 74 -9.39 -0.61 18.44
C LYS A 74 -9.61 0.46 19.52
N THR A 75 -8.54 0.85 20.18
CA THR A 75 -8.50 1.84 21.24
C THR A 75 -8.60 3.24 20.66
N ASP A 76 -9.02 4.19 21.48
CA ASP A 76 -9.03 5.61 21.11
C ASP A 76 -7.60 6.15 20.89
N GLY A 77 -7.50 7.17 20.05
CA GLY A 77 -6.26 7.81 19.63
C GLY A 77 -6.54 8.87 18.55
N ASP A 78 -5.50 9.41 17.93
CA ASP A 78 -5.61 10.49 16.94
C ASP A 78 -6.24 10.07 15.61
N ALA A 79 -6.36 8.77 15.37
CA ALA A 79 -6.95 8.20 14.17
C ALA A 79 -8.29 7.51 14.48
N PRO A 80 -9.25 7.54 13.53
CA PRO A 80 -10.47 6.74 13.64
C PRO A 80 -10.18 5.26 13.90
N LYS A 81 -11.02 4.60 14.71
CA LYS A 81 -10.91 3.16 14.94
C LYS A 81 -10.97 2.37 13.62
N TYR A 82 -10.29 1.21 13.55
CA TYR A 82 -10.21 0.41 12.31
C TYR A 82 -11.57 0.13 11.67
N TYR A 83 -12.62 -0.07 12.48
CA TYR A 83 -13.94 -0.38 11.95
C TYR A 83 -14.46 0.78 11.11
N LYS A 84 -14.38 2.01 11.63
CA LYS A 84 -14.78 3.22 10.91
C LYS A 84 -13.86 3.47 9.71
N ALA A 85 -12.54 3.33 9.90
CA ALA A 85 -11.57 3.54 8.84
C ALA A 85 -11.83 2.66 7.60
N PHE A 86 -12.33 1.44 7.77
CA PHE A 86 -12.57 0.51 6.67
C PHE A 86 -14.03 0.44 6.18
N HIS A 87 -15.02 0.78 7.02
CA HIS A 87 -16.43 0.54 6.72
C HIS A 87 -17.30 1.80 6.60
N ASP A 88 -16.75 3.00 6.86
CA ASP A 88 -17.55 4.23 6.79
C ASP A 88 -17.96 4.55 5.35
N LEU A 89 -19.27 4.43 5.08
CA LEU A 89 -19.86 4.67 3.76
C LEU A 89 -19.69 6.11 3.24
N LYS A 90 -19.36 7.05 4.13
CA LYS A 90 -19.21 8.48 3.79
C LYS A 90 -17.75 8.87 3.51
N VAL A 91 -16.81 7.94 3.69
CA VAL A 91 -15.39 8.19 3.53
C VAL A 91 -14.91 7.53 2.25
N ASP A 92 -14.51 8.34 1.27
CA ASP A 92 -14.16 7.87 -0.08
C ASP A 92 -12.91 6.98 -0.14
N ASN A 93 -12.06 7.01 0.89
CA ASN A 93 -10.91 6.11 1.02
C ASN A 93 -11.11 5.01 2.08
N SER A 94 -12.35 4.79 2.55
CA SER A 94 -12.69 3.56 3.24
C SER A 94 -13.00 2.47 2.21
N CYS A 95 -12.80 1.21 2.57
CA CYS A 95 -13.01 0.07 1.66
C CYS A 95 -14.47 0.03 1.18
N VAL A 96 -15.42 0.05 2.13
CA VAL A 96 -16.85 -0.08 1.81
C VAL A 96 -17.40 1.22 1.21
N GLY A 97 -16.91 2.39 1.65
CA GLY A 97 -17.30 3.69 1.09
C GLY A 97 -16.92 3.79 -0.39
N CYS A 98 -15.64 3.54 -0.72
CA CYS A 98 -15.16 3.55 -2.09
C CYS A 98 -15.93 2.56 -2.98
N HIS A 99 -16.02 1.28 -2.57
CA HIS A 99 -16.72 0.26 -3.34
C HIS A 99 -18.21 0.59 -3.55
N THR A 100 -18.88 1.12 -2.51
CA THR A 100 -20.29 1.52 -2.61
C THR A 100 -20.44 2.67 -3.59
N LYS A 101 -19.56 3.68 -3.52
CA LYS A 101 -19.59 4.82 -4.44
C LYS A 101 -19.34 4.38 -5.88
N MET A 102 -18.32 3.57 -6.12
CA MET A 102 -18.03 3.03 -7.45
C MET A 102 -19.21 2.23 -8.01
N GLY A 103 -19.85 1.40 -7.18
CA GLY A 103 -21.03 0.63 -7.59
C GLY A 103 -22.22 1.53 -7.95
N LYS A 104 -22.45 2.60 -7.19
CA LYS A 104 -23.48 3.61 -7.51
C LYS A 104 -23.17 4.38 -8.79
N ASP A 105 -21.89 4.64 -9.05
CA ASP A 105 -21.39 5.31 -10.26
C ASP A 105 -21.41 4.37 -11.49
N GLY A 106 -21.92 3.13 -11.38
CA GLY A 106 -21.95 2.14 -12.46
C GLY A 106 -20.58 1.59 -12.85
N LYS A 107 -19.56 1.79 -12.01
CA LYS A 107 -18.18 1.32 -12.24
C LYS A 107 -17.99 -0.08 -11.68
N LYS A 108 -17.00 -0.80 -12.21
CA LYS A 108 -16.53 -2.05 -11.61
C LYS A 108 -16.04 -1.75 -10.19
N ALA A 109 -16.71 -2.33 -9.20
CA ALA A 109 -16.43 -2.12 -7.79
C ALA A 109 -16.04 -3.43 -7.10
N GLY A 110 -15.32 -3.32 -5.99
CA GLY A 110 -15.08 -4.45 -5.11
C GLY A 110 -16.31 -4.83 -4.27
N PRO A 111 -16.19 -5.88 -3.45
CA PRO A 111 -17.29 -6.36 -2.62
C PRO A 111 -17.74 -5.31 -1.59
N THR A 112 -19.06 -5.20 -1.40
CA THR A 112 -19.69 -4.38 -0.36
C THR A 112 -20.43 -5.20 0.71
N LYS A 113 -20.73 -6.47 0.41
CA LYS A 113 -21.35 -7.41 1.35
C LYS A 113 -20.30 -7.97 2.30
N CYS A 114 -20.68 -8.19 3.56
CA CYS A 114 -19.77 -8.67 4.63
C CYS A 114 -18.96 -9.90 4.21
N ALA A 115 -19.62 -10.91 3.63
CA ALA A 115 -19.00 -12.17 3.21
C ALA A 115 -18.07 -12.03 1.99
N GLY A 116 -18.17 -10.93 1.25
CA GLY A 116 -17.30 -10.68 0.10
C GLY A 116 -15.87 -10.29 0.50
N CYS A 117 -15.69 -9.67 1.68
CA CYS A 117 -14.38 -9.38 2.25
C CYS A 117 -14.02 -10.33 3.40
N HIS A 118 -15.03 -10.80 4.14
CA HIS A 118 -14.89 -11.71 5.28
C HIS A 118 -15.51 -13.07 4.95
N PRO A 119 -14.86 -13.90 4.12
CA PRO A 119 -15.38 -15.21 3.78
C PRO A 119 -15.59 -16.03 5.06
N LYS A 120 -16.73 -16.73 5.13
CA LYS A 120 -16.94 -17.74 6.18
C LYS A 120 -15.91 -18.84 5.93
N LYS A 121 -15.10 -19.13 6.94
CA LYS A 121 -14.25 -20.33 6.94
C LYS A 121 -15.13 -21.56 7.11
#